data_AF-A0A366MCX2-F1
#
_entry.id   AF-A0A366MCX2-F1
#
_cell.length_a   1.000
_cell.length_b   1.000
_cell.length_c   1.000
_cell.angle_alpha   90.00
_cell.angle_beta   90.00
_cell.angle_gamma   90.00
#
_symmetry.space_group_name_H-M   'P 1'
#
loop_
_entity.id
_entity.type
_entity.pdbx_description
1 polymer ?
#
loop_
_entity_poly.entity_id
_entity_poly.type
_entity_poly.pdbx_seq_one_letter_code
_entity_poly.pdbx_strand_id
1 'polypeptide(L)'
;MDEIGTPDKQTIQKNDIEMWTRRIWQTGGHVKNTSKGFRETQTAFSIFILVSILALLQIIVANLVASEYPFLSHIALIVSACILGFPALLLLYPCYIKFLNWIQQIKTPFITATVSSIITPGCATSISGMSTSQYPYVYVWLCTLDTLIDYRAIKVNDDDTYQYTIPAEISEKLLPDTQYFCIIQMSKTSKQGSVRLIHTAWKYEIVEILKNGKIDPLSTIPLTREGKSTALPLKITRLIDDTDTDTYAKLLLLCRESGDVINS
;
A
#
# COMPACT_ATOMS: atom_id res chain seq x y z
N MET A 1 -13.71 21.94 85.55
CA MET A 1 -12.53 21.24 84.99
C MET A 1 -13.14 20.33 83.96
N ASP A 2 -13.35 20.87 82.77
CA ASP A 2 -14.15 20.22 81.74
C ASP A 2 -13.17 19.75 80.66
N GLU A 3 -13.06 18.44 80.53
CA GLU A 3 -12.32 17.77 79.47
C GLU A 3 -13.00 18.06 78.13
N ILE A 4 -12.33 18.84 77.28
CA ILE A 4 -12.75 19.06 75.90
C ILE A 4 -12.35 17.80 75.11
N GLY A 5 -13.36 16.99 74.80
CA GLY A 5 -13.24 15.78 73.99
C GLY A 5 -12.64 16.06 72.61
N THR A 6 -11.64 15.27 72.24
CA THR A 6 -11.03 15.28 70.91
C THR A 6 -12.04 14.84 69.85
N PRO A 7 -12.20 15.58 68.73
CA PRO A 7 -13.10 15.17 67.65
C PRO A 7 -12.55 13.93 66.95
N ASP A 8 -13.48 13.01 66.71
CA ASP A 8 -13.27 11.67 66.20
C ASP A 8 -12.69 11.68 64.77
N LYS A 9 -11.54 11.02 64.57
CA LYS A 9 -10.79 11.00 63.30
C LYS A 9 -11.57 10.38 62.13
N GLN A 10 -12.64 9.63 62.41
CA GLN A 10 -13.46 8.98 61.38
C GLN A 10 -14.41 9.93 60.65
N THR A 11 -14.82 11.05 61.27
CA THR A 11 -15.81 11.96 60.68
C THR A 11 -15.19 12.84 59.57
N ILE A 12 -13.88 13.10 59.65
CA ILE A 12 -13.15 13.93 58.68
C ILE A 12 -12.94 13.18 57.35
N GLN A 13 -12.64 11.88 57.40
CA GLN A 13 -12.42 11.08 56.18
C GLN A 13 -13.68 10.88 55.32
N LYS A 14 -14.86 10.80 55.94
CA LYS A 14 -16.11 10.59 55.20
C LYS A 14 -16.54 11.84 54.43
N ASN A 15 -16.29 13.02 55.00
CA ASN A 15 -16.63 14.31 54.39
C ASN A 15 -15.72 14.65 53.18
N ASP A 16 -14.45 14.23 53.22
CA ASP A 16 -13.53 14.41 52.10
C ASP A 16 -13.88 13.49 50.91
N ILE A 17 -14.29 12.25 51.15
CA ILE A 17 -14.70 11.32 50.09
C ILE A 17 -15.99 11.79 49.39
N GLU A 18 -16.96 12.33 50.14
CA GLU A 18 -18.18 12.92 49.57
C GLU A 18 -17.93 14.21 48.79
N MET A 19 -17.01 15.07 49.26
CA MET A 19 -16.60 16.27 48.51
C MET A 19 -15.88 15.92 47.20
N TRP A 20 -15.04 14.89 47.20
CA TRP A 20 -14.34 14.42 45.99
C TRP A 20 -15.30 13.80 44.98
N THR A 21 -16.26 12.98 45.41
CA THR A 21 -17.26 12.37 44.52
C THR A 21 -18.24 13.39 43.93
N ARG A 22 -18.64 14.43 44.68
CA ARG A 22 -19.44 15.54 44.13
C ARG A 22 -18.67 16.37 43.09
N ARG A 23 -17.36 16.60 43.27
CA ARG A 23 -16.53 17.34 42.30
C ARG A 23 -16.37 16.58 40.98
N ILE A 24 -16.23 15.26 41.02
CA ILE A 24 -16.14 14.40 39.83
C ILE A 24 -17.46 14.39 39.05
N TRP A 25 -18.61 14.39 39.74
CA TRP A 25 -19.93 14.41 39.08
C TRP A 25 -20.27 15.77 38.48
N GLN A 26 -19.89 16.87 39.14
CA GLN A 26 -20.09 18.23 38.62
C GLN A 26 -19.16 18.60 37.45
N THR A 27 -18.01 17.93 37.33
CA THR A 27 -17.11 18.11 36.16
C THR A 27 -17.42 17.17 35.00
N GLY A 28 -18.10 16.04 35.26
CA GLY A 28 -18.52 15.08 34.22
C GLY A 28 -19.74 15.52 33.37
N GLY A 29 -20.49 16.54 33.79
CA GLY A 29 -21.68 17.03 33.09
C GLY A 29 -21.44 17.97 31.91
N HIS A 30 -20.19 18.42 31.69
CA HIS A 30 -19.88 19.44 30.67
C HIS A 30 -18.60 19.19 29.86
N VAL A 31 -18.21 17.93 29.65
CA VAL A 31 -17.17 17.61 28.65
C VAL A 31 -17.83 17.21 27.34
N LYS A 32 -18.36 18.21 26.63
CA LYS A 32 -18.51 18.13 25.17
C LYS A 32 -17.09 18.09 24.57
N ASN A 33 -16.81 17.02 23.82
CA ASN A 33 -15.73 16.93 22.83
C ASN A 33 -14.29 17.17 23.30
N THR A 34 -13.71 16.21 24.03
CA THR A 34 -12.25 15.96 23.96
C THR A 34 -11.98 14.47 23.86
N SER A 35 -12.17 13.91 22.67
CA SER A 35 -11.88 12.50 22.30
C SER A 35 -10.39 12.13 22.30
N LYS A 36 -9.50 13.07 22.68
CA LYS A 36 -8.05 12.87 22.75
C LYS A 36 -7.59 12.32 24.11
N GLY A 37 -8.08 12.89 25.21
CA GLY A 37 -7.71 12.46 26.56
C GLY A 37 -8.19 11.05 26.91
N PHE A 38 -9.42 10.69 26.49
CA PHE A 38 -10.00 9.38 26.80
C PHE A 38 -9.28 8.21 26.08
N ARG A 39 -8.73 8.48 24.88
CA ARG A 39 -7.97 7.50 24.09
C ARG A 39 -6.57 7.25 24.66
N GLU A 40 -5.97 8.26 25.29
CA GLU A 40 -4.65 8.16 25.93
C GLU A 40 -4.75 7.51 27.33
N THR A 41 -5.84 7.74 28.07
CA THR A 41 -6.07 7.12 29.38
C THR A 41 -6.45 5.64 29.33
N GLN A 42 -7.05 5.16 28.22
CA GLN A 42 -7.42 3.74 28.09
C GLN A 42 -6.19 2.82 28.12
N THR A 43 -5.12 3.17 27.41
CA THR A 43 -3.90 2.37 27.37
C THR A 43 -3.22 2.34 28.73
N ALA A 44 -3.16 3.48 29.43
CA ALA A 44 -2.60 3.57 30.78
C ALA A 44 -3.41 2.76 31.79
N PHE A 45 -4.74 2.77 31.68
CA PHE A 45 -5.63 1.98 32.55
C PHE A 45 -5.51 0.47 32.29
N SER A 46 -5.40 0.05 31.02
CA SER A 46 -5.14 -1.35 30.67
C SER A 46 -3.78 -1.84 31.16
N ILE A 47 -2.75 -0.99 31.07
CA ILE A 47 -1.42 -1.30 31.63
C ILE A 47 -1.49 -1.43 33.16
N PHE A 48 -2.20 -0.54 33.85
CA PHE A 48 -2.37 -0.61 35.30
C PHE A 48 -3.07 -1.90 35.76
N ILE A 49 -4.14 -2.31 35.06
CA ILE A 49 -4.81 -3.59 35.33
C ILE A 49 -3.85 -4.77 35.09
N LEU A 50 -3.10 -4.75 33.99
CA LEU A 50 -2.14 -5.80 33.66
C LEU A 50 -1.04 -5.93 34.74
N VAL A 51 -0.46 -4.81 35.16
CA VAL A 51 0.57 -4.77 36.22
C VAL A 51 0.01 -5.28 37.55
N SER A 52 -1.24 -4.93 37.88
CA SER A 52 -1.90 -5.38 39.11
C SER A 52 -2.15 -6.90 39.12
N ILE A 53 -2.57 -7.47 37.98
CA ILE A 53 -2.77 -8.91 37.82
C ILE A 53 -1.42 -9.66 37.91
N LEU A 54 -0.37 -9.13 37.29
CA LEU A 54 0.97 -9.70 37.36
C LEU A 54 1.55 -9.69 38.78
N ALA A 55 1.33 -8.60 39.54
CA ALA A 55 1.76 -8.52 40.93
C ALA A 55 1.04 -9.56 41.82
N LEU A 56 -0.27 -9.71 41.64
CA LEU A 56 -1.07 -10.73 42.35
C LEU A 56 -0.60 -12.16 42.05
N LEU A 57 -0.30 -12.44 40.78
CA LEU A 57 0.23 -13.74 40.36
C LEU A 57 1.64 -14.01 40.93
N GLN A 58 2.51 -13.01 41.01
CA GLN A 58 3.82 -13.17 41.65
C GLN A 58 3.73 -13.44 43.16
N ILE A 59 2.77 -12.84 43.85
CA ILE A 59 2.51 -13.13 45.27
C ILE A 59 2.05 -14.59 45.46
N ILE A 60 1.19 -15.08 44.57
CA ILE A 60 0.74 -16.48 44.58
C ILE A 60 1.94 -17.42 44.35
N VAL A 61 2.78 -17.14 43.35
CA VAL A 61 4.00 -17.93 43.07
C VAL A 61 4.95 -17.92 44.27
N ALA A 62 5.18 -16.78 44.92
CA ALA A 62 6.03 -16.68 46.11
C ALA A 62 5.51 -17.53 47.28
N ASN A 63 4.20 -17.53 47.51
CA ASN A 63 3.57 -18.36 48.54
C ASN A 63 3.63 -19.87 48.22
N LEU A 64 3.54 -20.24 46.93
CA LEU A 64 3.71 -21.64 46.50
C LEU A 64 5.16 -22.13 46.63
N VAL A 65 6.15 -21.27 46.36
CA VAL A 65 7.59 -21.58 46.54
C VAL A 65 7.96 -21.74 48.01
N ALA A 66 7.33 -20.96 48.90
CA ALA A 66 7.55 -21.04 50.35
C ALA A 66 6.88 -22.26 51.02
N SER A 67 6.11 -23.07 50.29
CA SER A 67 5.45 -24.26 50.85
C SER A 67 6.46 -25.41 51.05
N GLU A 68 6.27 -26.20 52.11
CA GLU A 68 7.13 -27.34 52.46
C GLU A 68 7.02 -28.53 51.49
N TYR A 69 6.14 -28.46 50.48
CA TYR A 69 5.89 -29.56 49.54
C TYR A 69 6.64 -29.36 48.21
N PRO A 70 7.53 -30.29 47.81
CA PRO A 70 8.38 -30.14 46.62
C PRO A 70 7.63 -30.18 45.29
N PHE A 71 6.40 -30.69 45.25
CA PHE A 71 5.55 -30.66 44.05
C PHE A 71 4.99 -29.26 43.76
N LEU A 72 4.73 -28.46 44.81
CA LEU A 72 4.17 -27.10 44.68
C LEU A 72 5.23 -26.10 44.15
N SER A 73 6.51 -26.30 44.45
CA SER A 73 7.59 -25.47 43.91
C SER A 73 7.81 -25.68 42.39
N HIS A 74 7.60 -26.90 41.89
CA HIS A 74 7.65 -27.19 40.45
C HIS A 74 6.47 -26.55 39.70
N ILE A 75 5.27 -26.58 40.28
CA ILE A 75 4.11 -25.86 39.75
C ILE A 75 4.38 -24.35 39.72
N ALA A 76 4.97 -23.80 40.78
CA ALA A 76 5.31 -22.38 40.86
C ALA A 76 6.28 -21.94 39.76
N LEU A 77 7.25 -22.79 39.41
CA LEU A 77 8.24 -22.52 38.37
C LEU A 77 7.61 -22.51 36.96
N ILE A 78 6.71 -23.47 36.69
CA ILE A 78 5.94 -23.51 35.43
C ILE A 78 5.02 -22.29 35.31
N VAL A 79 4.31 -21.95 36.39
CA VAL A 79 3.41 -20.79 36.43
C VAL A 79 4.19 -19.50 36.24
N SER A 80 5.35 -19.34 36.87
CA SER A 80 6.25 -18.18 36.69
C SER A 80 6.73 -18.02 35.24
N ALA A 81 7.10 -19.13 34.58
CA ALA A 81 7.50 -19.11 33.17
C ALA A 81 6.33 -18.69 32.25
N CYS A 82 5.11 -19.15 32.52
CA CYS A 82 3.92 -18.75 31.77
C CYS A 82 3.55 -17.27 31.98
N ILE A 83 3.73 -16.75 33.21
CA ILE A 83 3.44 -15.35 33.56
C ILE A 83 4.38 -14.37 32.85
N LEU A 84 5.63 -14.75 32.58
CA LEU A 84 6.57 -13.91 31.84
C LEU A 84 6.38 -14.02 30.32
N GLY A 85 6.03 -15.21 29.82
CA GLY A 85 5.84 -15.44 28.38
C GLY A 85 4.56 -14.84 27.81
N PHE A 86 3.44 -14.95 28.53
CA PHE A 86 2.12 -14.60 28.01
C PHE A 86 1.89 -13.08 27.80
N PRO A 87 2.30 -12.18 28.71
CA PRO A 87 2.17 -10.73 28.51
C PRO A 87 3.06 -10.20 27.40
N ALA A 88 4.29 -10.75 27.25
CA ALA A 88 5.16 -10.39 26.15
C ALA A 88 4.54 -10.75 24.79
N LEU A 89 3.92 -11.93 24.71
CA LEU A 89 3.21 -12.38 23.50
C LEU A 89 1.98 -11.53 23.19
N LEU A 90 1.18 -11.18 24.21
CA LEU A 90 0.02 -10.29 24.08
C LEU A 90 0.39 -8.86 23.70
N LEU A 91 1.49 -8.32 24.23
CA LEU A 91 1.94 -6.95 23.91
C LEU A 91 2.54 -6.86 22.50
N LEU A 92 3.15 -7.94 22.00
CA LEU A 92 3.72 -8.01 20.66
C LEU A 92 2.68 -8.39 19.59
N TYR A 93 1.57 -9.03 19.96
CA TYR A 93 0.54 -9.47 19.02
C TYR A 93 -0.06 -8.34 18.16
N PRO A 94 -0.44 -7.16 18.69
CA PRO A 94 -0.95 -6.05 17.88
C PRO A 94 0.10 -5.50 16.91
N CYS A 95 1.37 -5.47 17.33
CA CYS A 95 2.48 -5.03 16.49
C CYS A 95 2.76 -6.03 15.36
N TYR A 96 2.71 -7.33 15.67
CA TYR A 96 2.86 -8.42 14.70
C TYR A 96 1.71 -8.46 13.69
N ILE A 97 0.45 -8.33 14.13
CA ILE A 97 -0.71 -8.26 13.24
C ILE A 97 -0.67 -6.98 12.39
N LYS A 98 -0.27 -5.83 12.95
CA LYS A 98 -0.06 -4.61 12.16
C LYS A 98 1.06 -4.78 11.13
N PHE A 99 2.15 -5.45 11.49
CA PHE A 99 3.28 -5.72 10.60
C PHE A 99 2.88 -6.70 9.48
N LEU A 100 2.16 -7.77 9.78
CA LEU A 100 1.63 -8.70 8.78
C LEU A 100 0.60 -8.04 7.87
N ASN A 101 -0.35 -7.27 8.43
CA ASN A 101 -1.31 -6.52 7.64
C ASN A 101 -0.62 -5.45 6.79
N TRP A 102 0.45 -4.82 7.29
CA TRP A 102 1.25 -3.87 6.53
C TRP A 102 2.01 -4.58 5.38
N ILE A 103 2.62 -5.73 5.62
CA ILE A 103 3.27 -6.55 4.58
C ILE A 103 2.25 -7.01 3.52
N GLN A 104 1.07 -7.47 3.94
CA GLN A 104 0.00 -7.89 3.00
C GLN A 104 -0.62 -6.71 2.25
N GLN A 105 -0.64 -5.51 2.84
CA GLN A 105 -1.11 -4.28 2.20
C GLN A 105 -0.07 -3.63 1.29
N ILE A 106 1.22 -3.99 1.41
CA ILE A 106 2.21 -3.72 0.37
C ILE A 106 1.95 -4.71 -0.78
N LYS A 107 0.82 -4.52 -1.50
CA LYS A 107 0.77 -4.89 -2.92
C LYS A 107 1.79 -3.96 -3.58
N THR A 108 3.04 -4.41 -3.72
CA THR A 108 3.98 -3.69 -4.57
C THR A 108 3.30 -3.53 -5.93
N PRO A 109 3.27 -2.32 -6.50
CA PRO A 109 2.68 -2.12 -7.81
C PRO A 109 3.45 -3.00 -8.79
N PHE A 110 2.76 -4.01 -9.35
CA PHE A 110 3.30 -4.93 -10.33
C PHE A 110 2.54 -4.82 -11.65
N ILE A 111 3.25 -4.99 -12.76
CA ILE A 111 2.66 -5.14 -14.09
C ILE A 111 3.28 -6.34 -14.79
N THR A 112 2.45 -7.12 -15.47
CA THR A 112 2.88 -8.21 -16.37
C THR A 112 2.19 -8.07 -17.70
N ALA A 113 2.84 -8.52 -18.77
CA ALA A 113 2.28 -8.53 -20.11
C ALA A 113 2.68 -9.80 -20.85
N THR A 114 1.73 -10.44 -21.52
CA THR A 114 1.92 -11.67 -22.29
C THR A 114 1.22 -11.56 -23.65
N VAL A 115 1.88 -12.09 -24.67
CA VAL A 115 1.41 -12.09 -26.07
C VAL A 115 2.19 -13.14 -26.86
N SER A 116 1.63 -13.61 -27.97
CA SER A 116 2.42 -14.22 -29.03
C SER A 116 3.52 -13.23 -29.49
N SER A 117 4.76 -13.68 -29.55
CA SER A 117 5.88 -12.84 -30.03
C SER A 117 5.76 -12.48 -31.52
N ILE A 118 4.83 -13.12 -32.24
CA ILE A 118 4.58 -12.89 -33.67
C ILE A 118 3.25 -12.15 -33.85
N ILE A 119 3.31 -11.06 -34.61
CA ILE A 119 2.14 -10.37 -35.16
C ILE A 119 2.02 -10.76 -36.64
N THR A 120 0.80 -10.98 -37.11
CA THR A 120 0.51 -11.18 -38.53
C THR A 120 -0.38 -10.05 -39.01
N PRO A 121 -0.01 -9.35 -40.11
CA PRO A 121 -0.84 -8.26 -40.63
C PRO A 121 -2.27 -8.72 -40.93
N GLY A 122 -3.24 -7.91 -40.50
CA GLY A 122 -4.68 -8.21 -40.68
C GLY A 122 -5.23 -9.27 -39.71
N CYS A 123 -4.38 -9.92 -38.91
CA CYS A 123 -4.85 -10.80 -37.84
C CYS A 123 -5.01 -10.05 -36.52
N ALA A 124 -5.94 -10.53 -35.69
CA ALA A 124 -6.13 -10.01 -34.35
C ALA A 124 -4.97 -10.46 -33.45
N THR A 125 -4.23 -9.51 -32.89
CA THR A 125 -3.21 -9.78 -31.88
C THR A 125 -3.60 -9.07 -30.59
N SER A 126 -3.73 -9.84 -29.51
CA SER A 126 -4.08 -9.33 -28.18
C SER A 126 -2.94 -9.56 -27.20
N ILE A 127 -2.62 -8.50 -26.47
CA ILE A 127 -1.66 -8.49 -25.36
C ILE A 127 -2.47 -8.43 -24.08
N SER A 128 -2.31 -9.42 -23.23
CA SER A 128 -3.02 -9.51 -21.95
C SER A 128 -2.05 -9.39 -20.80
N GLY A 129 -2.53 -8.98 -19.63
CA GLY A 129 -1.65 -8.78 -18.49
C GLY A 129 -2.41 -8.56 -17.19
N MET A 130 -1.65 -8.39 -16.12
CA MET A 130 -2.15 -7.99 -14.82
C MET A 130 -1.50 -6.68 -14.36
N SER A 131 -2.24 -5.88 -13.62
CA SER A 131 -1.78 -4.62 -13.02
C SER A 131 -2.41 -4.42 -11.65
N THR A 132 -1.60 -4.33 -10.59
CA THR A 132 -2.07 -4.00 -9.23
C THR A 132 -1.98 -2.51 -8.92
N SER A 133 -2.07 -1.67 -9.96
CA SER A 133 -1.98 -0.22 -9.85
C SER A 133 -3.12 0.36 -9.00
N GLN A 134 -2.83 1.45 -8.28
CA GLN A 134 -3.86 2.29 -7.66
C GLN A 134 -4.59 3.19 -8.68
N TYR A 135 -4.17 3.18 -9.94
CA TYR A 135 -4.74 3.95 -11.04
C TYR A 135 -5.48 2.99 -11.99
N PRO A 136 -6.71 3.32 -12.42
CA PRO A 136 -7.59 2.36 -13.11
C PRO A 136 -7.24 2.14 -14.59
N TYR A 137 -6.08 2.63 -15.05
CA TYR A 137 -5.67 2.52 -16.45
C TYR A 137 -4.18 2.17 -16.58
N VAL A 138 -3.87 1.38 -17.61
CA VAL A 138 -2.52 1.24 -18.15
C VAL A 138 -2.40 1.99 -19.48
N TYR A 139 -1.22 2.50 -19.78
CA TYR A 139 -0.92 3.17 -21.04
C TYR A 139 -0.08 2.25 -21.92
N VAL A 140 -0.56 2.02 -23.14
CA VAL A 140 0.12 1.19 -24.13
C VAL A 140 0.77 2.09 -25.16
N TRP A 141 2.05 1.86 -25.41
CA TRP A 141 2.84 2.49 -26.45
C TRP A 141 3.29 1.44 -27.46
N LEU A 142 2.72 1.46 -28.67
CA LEU A 142 3.17 0.62 -29.78
C LEU A 142 4.04 1.45 -30.72
N CYS A 143 5.28 1.04 -30.94
CA CYS A 143 6.23 1.80 -31.75
C CYS A 143 7.24 0.91 -32.50
N THR A 144 7.82 1.42 -33.57
CA THR A 144 9.10 0.93 -34.10
C THR A 144 10.25 1.55 -33.30
N LEU A 145 11.48 1.36 -33.76
CA LEU A 145 12.66 2.03 -33.19
C LEU A 145 12.58 3.56 -33.29
N ASP A 146 11.83 4.08 -34.26
CA ASP A 146 11.82 5.50 -34.61
C ASP A 146 10.43 6.13 -34.77
N THR A 147 9.34 5.35 -34.75
CA THR A 147 7.99 5.85 -35.07
C THR A 147 6.98 5.36 -34.04
N LEU A 148 6.18 6.28 -33.48
CA LEU A 148 5.03 5.94 -32.65
C LEU A 148 3.86 5.52 -33.56
N ILE A 149 3.31 4.33 -33.32
CA ILE A 149 2.26 3.72 -34.15
C ILE A 149 0.90 3.82 -33.46
N ASP A 150 0.85 3.45 -32.18
CA ASP A 150 -0.38 3.57 -31.37
C ASP A 150 -0.06 4.03 -29.95
N TYR A 151 -1.02 4.75 -29.37
CA TYR A 151 -1.05 5.12 -27.97
C TYR A 151 -2.46 5.00 -27.43
N ARG A 152 -2.67 4.16 -26.41
CA ARG A 152 -3.99 3.96 -25.81
C ARG A 152 -3.94 3.85 -24.30
N ALA A 153 -4.96 4.41 -23.65
CA ALA A 153 -5.27 4.12 -22.25
C ALA A 153 -6.24 2.94 -22.19
N ILE A 154 -5.84 1.87 -21.53
CA ILE A 154 -6.64 0.65 -21.36
C ILE A 154 -7.08 0.58 -19.91
N LYS A 155 -8.39 0.43 -19.68
CA LYS A 155 -8.93 0.28 -18.33
C LYS A 155 -8.49 -1.07 -17.76
N VAL A 156 -8.03 -1.08 -16.51
CA VAL A 156 -7.81 -2.30 -15.75
C VAL A 156 -9.16 -2.78 -15.20
N ASN A 157 -9.45 -4.05 -15.38
CA ASN A 157 -10.66 -4.72 -14.90
C ASN A 157 -10.64 -4.88 -13.38
N ASP A 158 -11.80 -5.21 -12.79
CA ASP A 158 -11.95 -5.35 -11.34
C ASP A 158 -11.14 -6.52 -10.76
N ASP A 159 -10.70 -7.46 -11.61
CA ASP A 159 -9.85 -8.61 -11.27
C ASP A 159 -8.35 -8.33 -11.47
N ASP A 160 -7.95 -7.05 -11.53
CA ASP A 160 -6.58 -6.58 -11.78
C ASP A 160 -6.04 -6.98 -13.19
N THR A 161 -6.89 -7.40 -14.15
CA THR A 161 -6.47 -7.77 -15.51
C THR A 161 -6.65 -6.64 -16.53
N TYR A 162 -5.90 -6.69 -17.63
CA TYR A 162 -6.13 -5.83 -18.78
C TYR A 162 -5.87 -6.57 -20.09
N GLN A 163 -6.48 -6.10 -21.18
CA GLN A 163 -6.26 -6.62 -22.53
C GLN A 163 -6.18 -5.46 -23.52
N TYR A 164 -5.12 -5.45 -24.32
CA TYR A 164 -4.94 -4.56 -25.45
C TYR A 164 -4.95 -5.38 -26.74
N THR A 165 -5.93 -5.14 -27.60
CA THR A 165 -5.96 -5.71 -28.95
C THR A 165 -5.48 -4.66 -29.94
N ILE A 166 -4.47 -5.01 -30.75
CA ILE A 166 -4.00 -4.13 -31.81
C ILE A 166 -5.18 -3.88 -32.77
N PRO A 167 -5.59 -2.62 -33.01
CA PRO A 167 -6.69 -2.31 -33.92
C PRO A 167 -6.43 -2.86 -35.32
N ALA A 168 -7.48 -3.36 -35.98
CA ALA A 168 -7.37 -3.92 -37.33
C ALA A 168 -6.73 -2.92 -38.32
N GLU A 169 -7.15 -1.65 -38.25
CA GLU A 169 -6.63 -0.55 -39.07
C GLU A 169 -5.13 -0.30 -38.92
N ILE A 170 -4.56 -0.68 -37.77
CA ILE A 170 -3.13 -0.61 -37.49
C ILE A 170 -2.46 -1.90 -37.93
N SER A 171 -3.03 -3.05 -37.55
CA SER A 171 -2.52 -4.39 -37.89
C SER A 171 -2.32 -4.56 -39.39
N GLU A 172 -3.28 -4.11 -40.21
CA GLU A 172 -3.21 -4.18 -41.68
C GLU A 172 -2.08 -3.33 -42.29
N LYS A 173 -1.59 -2.32 -41.57
CA LYS A 173 -0.54 -1.39 -42.02
C LYS A 173 0.84 -1.76 -41.48
N LEU A 174 0.95 -2.80 -40.65
CA LEU A 174 2.23 -3.26 -40.14
C LEU A 174 3.05 -3.85 -41.29
N LEU A 175 4.32 -3.46 -41.33
CA LEU A 175 5.28 -3.93 -42.31
C LEU A 175 5.76 -5.33 -41.91
N PRO A 176 5.69 -6.32 -42.81
CA PRO A 176 6.35 -7.60 -42.61
C PRO A 176 7.85 -7.44 -42.31
N ASP A 177 8.41 -8.42 -41.62
CA ASP A 177 9.81 -8.50 -41.18
C ASP A 177 10.29 -7.30 -40.35
N THR A 178 9.35 -6.51 -39.83
CA THR A 178 9.64 -5.36 -38.99
C THR A 178 9.45 -5.71 -37.52
N GLN A 179 10.36 -5.20 -36.71
CA GLN A 179 10.33 -5.34 -35.26
C GLN A 179 9.57 -4.18 -34.63
N TYR A 180 8.58 -4.54 -33.81
CA TYR A 180 7.75 -3.62 -33.07
C TYR A 180 8.00 -3.78 -31.57
N PHE A 181 7.90 -2.66 -30.85
CA PHE A 181 8.04 -2.57 -29.41
C PHE A 181 6.70 -2.17 -28.82
N CYS A 182 6.22 -2.96 -27.88
CA CYS A 182 5.05 -2.62 -27.08
C CYS A 182 5.51 -2.36 -25.64
N ILE A 183 5.35 -1.12 -25.18
CA ILE A 183 5.65 -0.72 -23.81
C ILE A 183 4.31 -0.52 -23.11
N ILE A 184 4.08 -1.23 -22.02
CA ILE A 184 2.89 -1.09 -21.19
C ILE A 184 3.31 -0.44 -19.89
N GLN A 185 2.86 0.79 -19.70
CA GLN A 185 3.15 1.61 -18.54
C GLN A 185 1.95 1.58 -17.59
N MET A 186 2.23 1.53 -16.30
CA MET A 186 1.23 1.83 -15.27
C MET A 186 1.77 2.85 -14.30
N SER A 187 0.87 3.64 -13.71
CA SER A 187 1.23 4.49 -12.59
C SER A 187 1.13 3.72 -11.28
N LYS A 188 2.14 3.81 -10.42
CA LYS A 188 2.15 3.31 -9.04
C LYS A 188 1.21 4.12 -8.14
N THR A 189 0.85 5.35 -8.53
CA THR A 189 0.06 6.26 -7.69
C THR A 189 -1.20 6.75 -8.39
N SER A 190 -2.26 6.98 -7.63
CA SER A 190 -3.51 7.57 -8.15
C SER A 190 -3.42 9.08 -8.40
N LYS A 191 -2.33 9.74 -7.95
CA LYS A 191 -2.14 11.20 -8.02
C LYS A 191 -1.22 11.59 -9.17
N GLN A 192 -1.82 11.75 -10.35
CA GLN A 192 -1.37 12.48 -11.54
C GLN A 192 0.13 12.85 -11.61
N GLY A 193 1.00 11.85 -11.66
CA GLY A 193 2.36 11.96 -12.15
C GLY A 193 2.51 10.86 -13.19
N SER A 194 2.59 11.17 -14.48
CA SER A 194 2.65 10.11 -15.51
C SER A 194 3.18 10.60 -16.84
N VAL A 195 3.89 9.72 -17.55
CA VAL A 195 4.24 9.94 -18.96
C VAL A 195 3.00 9.83 -19.84
N ARG A 196 2.74 10.84 -20.69
CA ARG A 196 1.58 10.89 -21.59
C ARG A 196 1.93 11.49 -22.95
N LEU A 197 1.15 11.12 -23.95
CA LEU A 197 1.18 11.73 -25.27
C LEU A 197 0.33 12.99 -25.27
N ILE A 198 0.91 14.11 -25.67
CA ILE A 198 0.20 15.34 -25.98
C ILE A 198 0.11 15.46 -27.49
N HIS A 199 -1.12 15.49 -27.99
CA HIS A 199 -1.43 15.75 -29.38
C HIS A 199 -2.27 17.02 -29.51
N THR A 200 -1.69 18.04 -30.13
CA THR A 200 -2.38 19.27 -30.52
C THR A 200 -2.08 19.57 -31.99
N ALA A 201 -2.82 20.50 -32.59
CA ALA A 201 -2.67 20.88 -33.99
C ALA A 201 -1.22 21.28 -34.39
N TRP A 202 -0.40 21.70 -33.42
CA TRP A 202 0.95 22.24 -33.66
C TRP A 202 2.05 21.46 -32.95
N LYS A 203 1.70 20.52 -32.08
CA LYS A 203 2.63 19.93 -31.12
C LYS A 203 2.29 18.47 -30.87
N TYR A 204 3.24 17.59 -31.16
CA TYR A 204 3.17 16.16 -30.87
C TYR A 204 4.37 15.77 -30.02
N GLU A 205 4.15 15.48 -28.75
CA GLU A 205 5.22 15.20 -27.81
C GLU A 205 4.79 14.16 -26.79
N ILE A 206 5.76 13.34 -26.36
CA ILE A 206 5.61 12.50 -25.18
C ILE A 206 6.24 13.25 -24.02
N VAL A 207 5.47 13.49 -22.97
CA VAL A 207 5.91 14.33 -21.85
C VAL A 207 5.62 13.68 -20.52
N GLU A 208 6.44 14.01 -19.53
CA GLU A 208 6.08 13.79 -18.13
C GLU A 208 5.13 14.89 -17.64
N ILE A 209 3.98 14.48 -17.11
CA ILE A 209 3.07 15.38 -16.40
C ILE A 209 3.33 15.22 -14.90
N LEU A 210 3.70 16.32 -14.24
CA LEU A 210 3.97 16.39 -12.80
C LEU A 210 2.67 16.37 -11.98
N LYS A 211 2.79 16.10 -10.67
CA LYS A 211 1.69 16.08 -9.67
C LYS A 211 0.81 17.33 -9.64
N ASN A 212 1.35 18.47 -10.06
CA ASN A 212 0.64 19.75 -10.12
C ASN A 212 -0.07 19.97 -11.49
N GLY A 213 -0.07 18.96 -12.37
CA GLY A 213 -0.63 19.01 -13.71
C GLY A 213 0.24 19.76 -14.74
N LYS A 214 1.40 20.28 -14.34
CA LYS A 214 2.33 20.94 -15.26
C LYS A 214 3.18 19.91 -16.00
N ILE A 215 3.56 20.26 -17.22
CA ILE A 215 4.52 19.49 -18.00
C ILE A 215 5.91 19.77 -17.44
N ASP A 216 6.70 18.73 -17.19
CA ASP A 216 8.11 18.91 -16.88
C ASP A 216 8.87 19.30 -18.17
N PRO A 217 9.47 20.50 -18.23
CA PRO A 217 10.14 20.99 -19.43
C PRO A 217 11.45 20.26 -19.76
N LEU A 218 12.04 19.51 -18.82
CA LEU A 218 13.26 18.72 -19.05
C LEU A 218 12.98 17.29 -19.49
N SER A 219 11.73 16.84 -19.31
CA SER A 219 11.28 15.46 -19.52
C SER A 219 10.30 15.39 -20.71
N THR A 220 10.76 15.80 -21.90
CA THR A 220 9.95 15.82 -23.14
C THR A 220 10.65 15.13 -24.32
N ILE A 221 9.91 14.32 -25.07
CA ILE A 221 10.35 13.70 -26.33
C ILE A 221 9.54 14.33 -27.47
N PRO A 222 10.16 15.17 -28.31
CA PRO A 222 9.48 15.74 -29.46
C PRO A 222 9.25 14.68 -30.54
N LEU A 223 8.06 14.69 -31.15
CA LEU A 223 7.71 13.85 -32.29
C LEU A 223 7.44 14.73 -33.52
N THR A 224 7.77 14.23 -34.70
CA THR A 224 7.29 14.85 -35.95
C THR A 224 5.78 14.66 -36.10
N ARG A 225 5.17 15.31 -37.10
CA ARG A 225 3.73 15.12 -37.40
C ARG A 225 3.38 13.67 -37.73
N GLU A 226 4.33 12.92 -38.27
CA GLU A 226 4.23 11.50 -38.59
C GLU A 226 4.55 10.61 -37.39
N GLY A 227 4.74 11.19 -36.19
CA GLY A 227 5.06 10.44 -34.98
C GLY A 227 6.51 9.97 -34.87
N LYS A 228 7.44 10.55 -35.63
CA LYS A 228 8.84 10.09 -35.66
C LYS A 228 9.70 10.75 -34.59
N SER A 229 10.58 9.96 -33.98
CA SER A 229 11.70 10.39 -33.14
C SER A 229 12.70 9.25 -33.00
N THR A 230 14.00 9.56 -33.03
CA THR A 230 15.05 8.55 -32.93
C THR A 230 15.02 7.78 -31.60
N ALA A 231 15.30 6.47 -31.64
CA ALA A 231 15.42 5.60 -30.47
C ALA A 231 14.22 5.68 -29.52
N LEU A 232 13.02 5.73 -30.08
CA LEU A 232 11.78 6.03 -29.37
C LEU A 232 11.50 5.07 -28.19
N PRO A 233 11.63 3.73 -28.33
CA PRO A 233 11.38 2.82 -27.21
C PRO A 233 12.29 3.11 -26.01
N LEU A 234 13.56 3.43 -26.27
CA LEU A 234 14.54 3.73 -25.23
C LEU A 234 14.25 5.07 -24.54
N LYS A 235 13.84 6.08 -25.31
CA LYS A 235 13.47 7.39 -24.75
C LYS A 235 12.22 7.28 -23.89
N ILE A 236 11.19 6.54 -24.33
CA ILE A 236 9.97 6.32 -23.55
C ILE A 236 10.30 5.59 -22.26
N THR A 237 11.06 4.49 -22.31
CA THR A 237 11.41 3.75 -21.08
C THR A 237 12.23 4.57 -20.12
N ARG A 238 13.21 5.34 -20.60
CA ARG A 238 13.99 6.26 -19.74
C ARG A 238 13.10 7.30 -19.08
N LEU A 239 12.19 7.90 -19.85
CA LEU A 239 11.24 8.87 -19.32
C LEU A 239 10.34 8.26 -18.23
N ILE A 240 9.96 6.98 -18.36
CA ILE A 240 9.20 6.28 -17.32
C ILE A 240 10.11 5.93 -16.13
N ASP A 241 11.34 5.46 -16.35
CA ASP A 241 12.32 5.14 -15.31
C ASP A 241 12.71 6.37 -14.47
N ASP A 242 12.77 7.55 -15.10
CA ASP A 242 13.03 8.83 -14.45
C ASP A 242 11.84 9.27 -13.56
N THR A 243 10.65 8.71 -13.76
CA THR A 243 9.52 8.91 -12.85
C THR A 243 9.59 7.96 -11.66
N ASP A 244 9.56 8.51 -10.44
CA ASP A 244 9.39 7.69 -9.23
C ASP A 244 8.02 6.97 -9.19
N THR A 245 7.06 7.48 -9.97
CA THR A 245 5.65 7.11 -9.87
C THR A 245 5.19 6.09 -10.88
N ASP A 246 5.94 5.74 -11.92
CA ASP A 246 5.47 4.77 -12.92
C ASP A 246 6.37 3.52 -12.98
N THR A 247 5.90 2.48 -13.66
CA THR A 247 6.65 1.27 -14.01
C THR A 247 6.13 0.74 -15.34
N TYR A 248 6.90 -0.14 -16.00
CA TYR A 248 6.50 -0.68 -17.29
C TYR A 248 6.91 -2.14 -17.50
N ALA A 249 6.20 -2.78 -18.42
CA ALA A 249 6.61 -4.00 -19.10
C ALA A 249 6.96 -3.67 -20.56
N LYS A 250 8.02 -4.25 -21.09
CA LYS A 250 8.44 -4.08 -22.48
C LYS A 250 8.38 -5.41 -23.21
N LEU A 251 7.69 -5.44 -24.33
CA LEU A 251 7.55 -6.58 -25.21
C LEU A 251 8.15 -6.28 -26.57
N LEU A 252 8.65 -7.34 -27.18
CA LEU A 252 9.20 -7.34 -28.52
C LEU A 252 8.33 -8.21 -29.42
N LEU A 253 7.84 -7.62 -30.51
CA LEU A 253 6.89 -8.25 -31.42
C LEU A 253 7.49 -8.24 -32.82
N LEU A 254 7.60 -9.42 -33.42
CA LEU A 254 8.05 -9.58 -34.80
C LEU A 254 6.83 -9.67 -35.71
N CYS A 255 6.74 -8.80 -36.70
CA CYS A 255 5.70 -8.91 -37.71
C CYS A 255 6.15 -9.89 -38.80
N ARG A 256 5.35 -10.92 -39.09
CA ARG A 256 5.61 -11.90 -40.16
C ARG A 256 4.42 -12.01 -41.10
N GLU A 257 4.69 -12.35 -42.35
CA GLU A 257 3.63 -12.68 -43.30
C GLU A 257 2.86 -13.91 -42.86
N SER A 258 1.58 -13.98 -43.24
CA SER A 258 0.70 -15.09 -42.85
C SER A 258 1.19 -16.45 -43.39
N GLY A 259 1.96 -16.49 -44.47
CA GLY A 259 2.50 -17.71 -45.05
C GLY A 259 3.62 -18.35 -44.23
N ASP A 260 4.34 -17.56 -43.43
CA ASP A 260 5.52 -18.02 -42.68
C ASP A 260 5.17 -18.60 -41.30
N VAL A 261 3.96 -18.32 -40.79
CA VAL A 261 3.49 -18.85 -39.50
C VAL A 261 2.99 -20.29 -39.61
N ILE A 262 2.59 -20.74 -40.81
CA ILE A 262 2.08 -22.10 -41.06
C ILE A 262 3.20 -23.15 -41.11
N ASN A 263 4.45 -22.72 -41.32
CA ASN A 263 5.62 -23.59 -41.48
C ASN A 263 6.57 -23.62 -40.26
N SER A 264 6.18 -23.03 -39.12
CA SER A 264 6.99 -22.93 -37.89
C SER A 264 6.42 -23.72 -36.73
#